data_AF-A0A7S1AWI1-F1
#
_entry.id   AF-A0A7S1AWI1-F1
#
_cell.length_a   1.000
_cell.length_b   1.000
_cell.length_c   1.000
_cell.angle_alpha   90.00
_cell.angle_beta   90.00
_cell.angle_gamma   90.00
#
_symmetry.space_group_name_H-M   'P 1'
#
loop_
_entity.id
_entity.type
_entity.pdbx_description
1 polymer ?
#
loop_
_entity_poly.entity_id
_entity_poly.type
_entity_poly.pdbx_seq_one_letter_code
_entity_poly.pdbx_strand_id
1 'polypeptide(L)'
;MASCFARTLTRAVRPAARNFGPLGAPRLMQAAPLCIAEPRSFSSVAKYSRSEAVEKLDRFHGEVLGANWADYLYLVYNVPFWEAEYESLTLAIQPYLHEGEVGEKFKTTQEMMDVLYKCEDVRDHVNELCELATRASGFMGTGWQAMEKVENVDEVSKHCMEAYDSLLTTHPAFKPKIEQTVGHGLAILRSKHKFRWSTMHRFFY
;
A
#
# COMPACT_ATOMS: atom_id res chain seq x y z
N MET A 1 -35.51 25.77 -20.34
CA MET A 1 -35.70 24.51 -19.59
C MET A 1 -37.13 24.03 -19.82
N ALA A 2 -37.32 23.06 -20.70
CA ALA A 2 -38.62 22.42 -20.92
C ALA A 2 -38.67 21.12 -20.10
N SER A 3 -39.66 21.00 -19.22
CA SER A 3 -40.02 19.73 -18.59
C SER A 3 -41.48 19.76 -18.19
N CYS A 4 -42.06 18.55 -18.19
CA CYS A 4 -43.35 18.12 -17.65
C CYS A 4 -44.50 18.01 -18.65
N PHE A 5 -44.68 16.76 -19.11
CA PHE A 5 -45.94 16.23 -19.61
C PHE A 5 -46.46 15.14 -18.65
N ALA A 6 -47.74 15.29 -18.28
CA ALA A 6 -48.75 14.23 -18.12
C ALA A 6 -48.56 13.20 -16.97
N ARG A 7 -49.61 12.65 -16.34
CA ARG A 7 -51.07 12.70 -16.51
C ARG A 7 -51.71 12.13 -15.24
N THR A 8 -52.87 12.63 -14.85
CA THR A 8 -53.65 12.14 -13.71
C THR A 8 -54.85 11.29 -14.17
N LEU A 9 -55.17 10.29 -13.33
CA LEU A 9 -56.49 9.70 -13.02
C LEU A 9 -57.24 8.87 -14.07
N THR A 10 -57.57 7.62 -13.71
CA THR A 10 -58.91 7.29 -13.16
C THR A 10 -58.99 5.83 -12.67
N ARG A 11 -59.80 5.62 -11.62
CA ARG A 11 -60.12 4.35 -10.94
C ARG A 11 -61.60 4.07 -11.17
N ALA A 12 -61.99 2.83 -11.45
CA ALA A 12 -63.37 2.34 -11.27
C ALA A 12 -63.40 0.80 -11.08
N VAL A 13 -64.50 0.33 -10.50
CA VAL A 13 -64.67 -0.90 -9.69
C VAL A 13 -65.36 -2.05 -10.47
N ARG A 14 -65.24 -3.29 -9.95
CA ARG A 14 -65.71 -4.62 -10.42
C ARG A 14 -67.23 -4.76 -10.72
N PRO A 15 -67.68 -5.86 -11.35
CA PRO A 15 -68.09 -7.05 -10.55
C PRO A 15 -67.65 -8.42 -11.13
N ALA A 16 -67.81 -9.45 -10.30
CA ALA A 16 -67.44 -10.85 -10.55
C ALA A 16 -68.53 -11.64 -11.28
N ALA A 17 -68.13 -12.60 -12.12
CA ALA A 17 -68.94 -13.75 -12.48
C ALA A 17 -68.07 -15.02 -12.48
N ARG A 18 -68.47 -15.97 -11.64
CA ARG A 18 -67.91 -17.31 -11.48
C ARG A 18 -68.20 -18.14 -12.73
N ASN A 19 -67.22 -18.91 -13.19
CA ASN A 19 -67.47 -20.21 -13.80
C ASN A 19 -66.43 -21.21 -13.31
N PHE A 20 -66.92 -22.24 -12.62
CA PHE A 20 -66.17 -23.40 -12.16
C PHE A 20 -65.93 -24.34 -13.35
N GLY A 21 -64.68 -24.75 -13.54
CA GLY A 21 -64.26 -25.84 -14.43
C GLY A 21 -63.08 -26.58 -13.79
N PRO A 22 -62.96 -27.91 -13.96
CA PRO A 22 -62.29 -28.77 -12.99
C PRO A 22 -60.77 -28.73 -13.04
N LEU A 23 -60.17 -29.02 -11.88
CA LEU A 23 -58.74 -29.16 -11.57
C LEU A 23 -58.05 -30.17 -12.52
N GLY A 24 -57.31 -29.66 -13.50
CA GLY A 24 -56.24 -30.38 -14.16
C GLY A 24 -54.92 -30.08 -13.46
N ALA A 25 -54.25 -31.10 -12.94
CA ALA A 25 -52.99 -30.97 -12.21
C ALA A 25 -51.91 -30.19 -12.99
N PRO A 26 -51.11 -29.33 -12.35
CA PRO A 26 -49.99 -28.67 -13.01
C PRO A 26 -48.93 -29.71 -13.37
N ARG A 27 -48.59 -29.80 -14.66
CA ARG A 27 -47.36 -30.47 -15.10
C ARG A 27 -46.18 -29.79 -14.41
N LEU A 28 -45.51 -30.49 -13.51
CA LEU A 28 -44.18 -30.14 -13.03
C LEU A 28 -43.28 -29.96 -14.26
N MET A 29 -42.90 -28.71 -14.55
CA MET A 29 -41.76 -28.46 -15.43
C MET A 29 -40.55 -29.09 -14.76
N GLN A 30 -40.04 -30.16 -15.37
CA GLN A 30 -38.74 -30.72 -15.02
C GLN A 30 -37.71 -29.61 -15.23
N ALA A 31 -37.18 -29.07 -14.15
CA ALA A 31 -36.06 -28.15 -14.19
C ALA A 31 -34.89 -28.89 -14.84
N ALA A 32 -34.28 -28.26 -15.85
CA ALA A 32 -33.04 -28.76 -16.45
C ALA A 32 -32.00 -28.97 -15.33
N PRO A 33 -31.23 -30.08 -15.35
CA PRO A 33 -30.21 -30.30 -14.34
C PRO A 33 -29.21 -29.15 -14.41
N LEU A 34 -29.07 -28.44 -13.29
CA LEU A 34 -27.96 -27.52 -13.06
C LEU A 34 -26.68 -28.31 -13.30
N CYS A 35 -25.98 -28.00 -14.39
CA CYS A 35 -24.61 -28.44 -14.59
C CYS A 35 -23.83 -27.93 -13.38
N ILE A 36 -23.50 -28.83 -12.45
CA ILE A 36 -22.51 -28.59 -11.42
C ILE A 36 -21.23 -28.35 -12.20
N ALA A 37 -20.86 -27.07 -12.36
CA ALA A 37 -19.56 -26.73 -12.89
C ALA A 37 -18.54 -27.36 -11.94
N GLU A 38 -17.85 -28.40 -12.42
CA GLU A 38 -16.70 -28.94 -11.70
C GLU A 38 -15.79 -27.76 -11.33
N PRO A 39 -15.22 -27.74 -10.11
CA PRO A 39 -14.22 -26.74 -9.77
C PRO A 39 -13.11 -26.88 -10.80
N ARG A 40 -12.99 -25.87 -11.67
CA ARG A 40 -11.90 -25.80 -12.63
C ARG A 40 -10.63 -25.83 -11.81
N SER A 41 -9.89 -26.93 -11.90
CA SER A 41 -8.52 -26.98 -11.43
C SER A 41 -7.75 -25.95 -12.26
N PHE A 42 -7.60 -24.75 -11.72
CA PHE A 42 -6.62 -23.79 -12.22
C PHE A 42 -5.24 -24.39 -11.93
N SER A 43 -4.82 -25.32 -12.79
CA SER A 43 -3.43 -25.73 -12.89
C SER A 43 -2.70 -24.60 -13.62
N SER A 44 -2.31 -23.57 -12.88
CA SER A 44 -1.22 -22.72 -13.34
C SER A 44 0.01 -23.63 -13.36
N VAL A 45 0.42 -24.08 -14.54
CA VAL A 45 1.71 -24.78 -14.67
C VAL A 45 2.75 -23.88 -14.05
N ALA A 46 3.36 -24.32 -12.94
CA ALA A 46 4.37 -23.54 -12.24
C ALA A 46 5.50 -23.27 -13.23
N LYS A 47 5.69 -22.00 -13.59
CA LYS A 47 6.72 -21.57 -14.55
C LYS A 47 8.13 -21.86 -14.03
N TYR A 48 8.28 -21.92 -12.71
CA TYR A 48 9.52 -22.19 -12.01
C TYR A 48 9.33 -23.41 -11.13
N SER A 49 10.41 -24.15 -10.90
CA SER A 49 10.44 -25.14 -9.83
C SER A 49 10.42 -24.46 -8.46
N ARG A 50 10.04 -25.21 -7.42
CA ARG A 50 10.04 -24.73 -6.03
C ARG A 50 11.38 -24.15 -5.61
N SER A 51 12.48 -24.85 -5.91
CA SER A 51 13.84 -24.41 -5.58
C SER A 51 14.21 -23.10 -6.27
N GLU A 52 13.89 -22.95 -7.55
CA GLU A 52 14.17 -21.73 -8.31
C GLU A 52 13.34 -20.55 -7.81
N ALA A 53 12.07 -20.77 -7.43
CA ALA A 53 11.21 -19.73 -6.88
C ALA A 53 11.73 -19.23 -5.53
N VAL A 54 12.14 -20.14 -4.64
CA VAL A 54 12.72 -19.81 -3.33
C VAL A 54 14.08 -19.12 -3.48
N GLU A 55 14.94 -19.59 -4.38
CA GLU A 55 16.24 -18.96 -4.64
C GLU A 55 16.07 -17.51 -5.13
N LYS A 56 15.12 -17.27 -6.03
CA LYS A 56 14.78 -15.91 -6.48
C LYS A 56 14.27 -15.05 -5.34
N LEU A 57 13.43 -15.59 -4.46
CA LEU A 57 12.91 -14.88 -3.31
C LEU A 57 14.03 -14.45 -2.36
N ASP A 58 14.94 -15.37 -2.04
CA ASP A 58 16.08 -15.10 -1.16
C ASP A 58 17.03 -14.07 -1.78
N ARG A 59 17.27 -14.15 -3.10
CA ARG A 59 18.07 -13.16 -3.82
C ARG A 59 17.43 -11.77 -3.78
N PHE A 60 16.14 -11.67 -4.12
CA PHE A 60 15.39 -10.41 -4.10
C PHE A 60 15.39 -9.80 -2.70
N HIS A 61 15.11 -10.60 -1.68
CA HIS A 61 15.17 -10.17 -0.29
C HIS A 61 16.54 -9.63 0.09
N GLY A 62 17.61 -10.36 -0.26
CA GLY A 62 18.99 -9.96 0.00
C GLY A 62 19.40 -8.68 -0.74
N GLU A 63 18.93 -8.48 -1.97
CA GLU A 63 19.21 -7.28 -2.77
C GLU A 63 18.57 -6.03 -2.17
N VAL A 64 17.26 -6.08 -1.93
CA VAL A 64 16.51 -4.94 -1.38
C VAL A 64 16.98 -4.63 0.04
N LEU A 65 17.14 -5.65 0.90
CA LEU A 65 17.65 -5.44 2.26
C LEU A 65 19.12 -5.03 2.29
N GLY A 66 19.92 -5.43 1.29
CA GLY A 66 21.32 -5.02 1.16
C GLY A 66 21.49 -3.55 0.75
N ALA A 67 20.52 -2.99 0.03
CA ALA A 67 20.57 -1.62 -0.47
C ALA A 67 20.64 -0.56 0.64
N ASN A 68 21.29 0.58 0.35
CA ASN A 68 21.24 1.73 1.24
C ASN A 68 19.92 2.49 1.07
N TRP A 69 18.99 2.32 2.01
CA TRP A 69 17.69 2.96 1.91
C TRP A 69 17.72 4.47 2.21
N ALA A 70 18.85 5.01 2.70
CA ALA A 70 19.01 6.46 2.89
C ALA A 70 19.34 7.21 1.60
N ASP A 71 19.79 6.50 0.56
CA ASP A 71 20.18 7.06 -0.72
C ASP A 71 18.95 7.17 -1.63
N TYR A 72 18.36 8.37 -1.60
CA TYR A 72 17.18 8.69 -2.41
C TYR A 72 17.40 8.45 -3.91
N LEU A 73 18.58 8.83 -4.44
CA LEU A 73 18.86 8.69 -5.86
C LEU A 73 18.94 7.21 -6.26
N TYR A 74 19.57 6.40 -5.41
CA TYR A 74 19.60 4.95 -5.60
C TYR A 74 18.19 4.34 -5.57
N LEU A 75 17.34 4.74 -4.63
CA LEU A 75 15.97 4.22 -4.54
C LEU A 75 15.13 4.60 -5.77
N VAL A 76 15.14 5.87 -6.20
CA VAL A 76 14.38 6.34 -7.38
C VAL A 76 14.72 5.55 -8.64
N TYR A 77 15.98 5.12 -8.80
CA TYR A 77 16.38 4.32 -9.95
C TYR A 77 16.04 2.84 -9.84
N ASN A 78 16.03 2.26 -8.62
CA ASN A 78 15.94 0.81 -8.46
C ASN A 78 14.55 0.32 -8.04
N VAL A 79 13.79 1.09 -7.25
CA VAL A 79 12.47 0.68 -6.75
C VAL A 79 11.51 0.25 -7.87
N PRO A 80 11.40 0.96 -9.03
CA PRO A 80 10.52 0.52 -10.10
C PRO A 80 10.88 -0.86 -10.69
N PHE A 81 12.17 -1.22 -10.69
CA PHE A 81 12.61 -2.55 -11.13
C PHE A 81 12.31 -3.61 -10.07
N TRP A 82 12.49 -3.27 -8.79
CA TRP A 82 12.15 -4.15 -7.69
C TRP A 82 10.65 -4.41 -7.59
N GLU A 83 9.81 -3.42 -7.85
CA GLU A 83 8.35 -3.57 -7.92
C GLU A 83 7.95 -4.57 -9.00
N ALA A 84 8.51 -4.43 -10.20
CA ALA A 84 8.26 -5.36 -11.30
C ALA A 84 8.77 -6.77 -11.00
N GLU A 85 9.95 -6.90 -10.38
CA GLU A 85 10.47 -8.19 -9.94
C GLU A 85 9.58 -8.81 -8.85
N TYR A 86 9.16 -8.03 -7.85
CA TYR A 86 8.30 -8.46 -6.75
C TYR A 86 6.93 -8.95 -7.22
N GLU A 87 6.32 -8.27 -8.20
CA GLU A 87 5.09 -8.74 -8.85
C GLU A 87 5.30 -10.10 -9.54
N SER A 88 6.39 -10.22 -10.32
CA SER A 88 6.76 -11.48 -10.97
C SER A 88 7.02 -12.61 -9.96
N LEU A 89 7.66 -12.29 -8.84
CA LEU A 89 7.99 -13.21 -7.76
C LEU A 89 6.76 -13.67 -6.99
N THR A 90 5.81 -12.77 -6.76
CA THR A 90 4.52 -13.08 -6.13
C THR A 90 3.75 -14.13 -6.94
N LEU A 91 3.74 -13.99 -8.28
CA LEU A 91 3.13 -15.00 -9.16
C LEU A 91 3.91 -16.32 -9.17
N ALA A 92 5.25 -16.25 -9.09
CA ALA A 92 6.11 -17.43 -9.08
C ALA A 92 5.99 -18.26 -7.80
N ILE A 93 5.80 -17.60 -6.66
CA ILE A 93 5.76 -18.25 -5.34
C ILE A 93 4.37 -18.77 -4.97
N GLN A 94 3.31 -18.22 -5.59
CA GLN A 94 1.91 -18.53 -5.28
C GLN A 94 1.58 -20.03 -5.19
N PRO A 95 2.10 -20.92 -6.07
CA PRO A 95 1.83 -22.35 -5.97
C PRO A 95 2.40 -23.02 -4.70
N TYR A 96 3.43 -22.42 -4.09
CA TYR A 96 4.20 -22.99 -2.98
C TYR A 96 3.83 -22.41 -1.61
N LEU A 97 2.92 -21.44 -1.54
CA LEU A 97 2.52 -20.78 -0.28
C LEU A 97 1.87 -21.71 0.75
N HIS A 98 1.40 -22.88 0.33
CA HIS A 98 0.88 -23.90 1.23
C HIS A 98 1.98 -24.55 2.08
N GLU A 99 3.25 -24.43 1.68
CA GLU A 99 4.40 -24.85 2.47
C GLU A 99 4.75 -23.75 3.48
N GLY A 100 4.69 -24.07 4.78
CA GLY A 100 4.91 -23.07 5.83
C GLY A 100 6.25 -22.34 5.75
N GLU A 101 7.33 -23.04 5.39
CA GLU A 101 8.67 -22.44 5.22
C GLU A 101 8.69 -21.36 4.13
N VAL A 102 8.08 -21.65 2.97
CA VAL A 102 8.03 -20.73 1.84
C VAL A 102 7.10 -19.56 2.14
N GLY A 103 5.96 -19.84 2.79
CA GLY A 103 5.01 -18.82 3.23
C GLY A 103 5.63 -17.80 4.18
N GLU A 104 6.40 -18.24 5.18
CA GLU A 104 7.07 -17.33 6.13
C GLU A 104 8.17 -16.47 5.46
N LYS A 105 8.98 -17.06 4.56
CA LYS A 105 9.96 -16.31 3.77
C LYS A 105 9.28 -15.24 2.91
N PHE A 106 8.18 -15.61 2.25
CA PHE A 106 7.45 -14.68 1.41
C PHE A 106 6.87 -13.55 2.25
N LYS A 107 6.18 -13.87 3.35
CA LYS A 107 5.62 -12.89 4.30
C LYS A 107 6.67 -11.88 4.81
N THR A 108 7.86 -12.36 5.14
CA THR A 108 8.99 -11.50 5.57
C THR A 108 9.41 -10.54 4.45
N THR A 109 9.40 -11.00 3.20
CA THR A 109 9.69 -10.18 2.02
C THR A 109 8.58 -9.17 1.73
N GLN A 110 7.31 -9.55 1.93
CA GLN A 110 6.19 -8.60 1.80
C GLN A 110 6.32 -7.50 2.84
N GLU A 111 6.59 -7.86 4.10
CA GLU A 111 6.80 -6.88 5.17
C GLU A 111 7.99 -5.96 4.87
N MET A 112 9.09 -6.49 4.33
CA MET A 112 10.24 -5.67 3.91
C MET A 112 9.84 -4.59 2.89
N MET A 113 9.08 -4.95 1.85
CA MET A 113 8.60 -4.00 0.85
C MET A 113 7.62 -2.98 1.45
N ASP A 114 6.69 -3.43 2.29
CA ASP A 114 5.75 -2.54 2.99
C ASP A 114 6.49 -1.52 3.88
N VAL A 115 7.54 -1.94 4.58
CA VAL A 115 8.35 -1.04 5.41
C VAL A 115 9.17 -0.09 4.55
N LEU A 116 9.71 -0.54 3.41
CA LEU A 116 10.43 0.32 2.47
C LEU A 116 9.53 1.47 2.00
N TYR A 117 8.31 1.18 1.54
CA TYR A 117 7.38 2.21 1.06
C TYR A 117 7.01 3.21 2.16
N LYS A 118 6.68 2.73 3.36
CA LYS A 118 6.39 3.64 4.49
C LYS A 118 7.59 4.49 4.88
N CYS A 119 8.81 3.95 4.77
CA CYS A 119 10.03 4.73 5.01
C CYS A 119 10.23 5.80 3.94
N GLU A 120 9.97 5.47 2.67
CA GLU A 120 10.05 6.40 1.54
C GLU A 120 9.06 7.55 1.71
N ASP A 121 7.79 7.26 1.99
CA ASP A 121 6.75 8.27 2.21
C ASP A 121 7.15 9.27 3.31
N VAL A 122 7.59 8.77 4.47
CA VAL A 122 8.00 9.64 5.58
C VAL A 122 9.27 10.43 5.22
N ARG A 123 10.22 9.80 4.50
CA ARG A 123 11.46 10.46 4.11
C ARG A 123 11.24 11.53 3.06
N ASP A 124 10.35 11.31 2.10
CA ASP A 124 9.97 12.29 1.09
C ASP A 124 9.36 13.53 1.76
N HIS A 125 8.43 13.31 2.68
CA HIS A 125 7.83 14.41 3.43
C HIS A 125 8.84 15.20 4.28
N VAL A 126 9.83 14.52 4.87
CA VAL A 126 10.93 15.18 5.57
C VAL A 126 11.80 16.00 4.61
N ASN A 127 12.03 15.52 3.38
CA ASN A 127 12.77 16.27 2.36
C ASN A 127 11.99 17.52 1.92
N GLU A 128 10.67 17.42 1.74
CA GLU A 128 9.80 18.57 1.44
C GLU A 128 9.91 19.65 2.53
N LEU A 129 9.86 19.26 3.81
CA LEU A 129 10.07 20.18 4.93
C LEU A 129 11.46 20.83 4.91
N CYS A 130 12.49 20.06 4.57
CA CYS A 130 13.85 20.58 4.45
C CYS A 130 13.98 21.62 3.34
N GLU A 131 13.31 21.41 2.20
CA GLU A 131 13.26 22.35 1.08
C GLU A 131 12.51 23.63 1.45
N LEU A 132 11.35 23.50 2.09
CA LEU A 132 10.57 24.65 2.58
C LEU A 132 11.36 25.46 3.61
N ALA A 133 12.04 24.81 4.57
CA ALA A 133 12.89 25.48 5.54
C ALA A 133 14.06 26.21 4.87
N THR A 134 14.66 25.62 3.84
CA THR A 134 15.76 26.24 3.07
C THR A 134 15.26 27.48 2.32
N ARG A 135 14.12 27.37 1.64
CA ARG A 135 13.47 28.48 0.92
C ARG A 135 13.08 29.64 1.85
N ALA A 136 12.56 29.33 3.03
CA ALA A 136 12.18 30.33 4.03
C ALA A 136 13.40 31.01 4.68
N SER A 137 14.58 30.39 4.63
CA SER A 137 15.82 30.98 5.17
C SER A 137 16.51 31.97 4.21
N GLY A 138 16.10 32.02 2.94
CA GLY A 138 16.75 32.81 1.90
C GLY A 138 18.13 32.26 1.51
N PHE A 139 18.82 32.97 0.61
CA PHE A 139 20.12 32.51 0.08
C PHE A 139 21.12 32.28 1.21
N MET A 140 21.57 31.04 1.38
CA MET A 140 22.52 30.63 2.42
C MET A 140 22.09 31.00 3.86
N GLY A 141 20.79 31.10 4.13
CA GLY A 141 20.28 31.47 5.45
C GLY A 141 20.40 32.97 5.80
N THR A 142 20.72 33.82 4.82
CA THR A 142 20.90 35.27 5.02
C THR A 142 19.61 36.07 5.04
N GLY A 143 18.46 35.44 4.74
CA GLY A 143 17.18 36.11 4.56
C GLY A 143 17.02 36.81 3.21
N TRP A 144 18.07 36.89 2.38
CA TRP A 144 17.96 37.46 1.04
C TRP A 144 17.11 36.57 0.12
N GLN A 145 16.08 37.14 -0.52
CA GLN A 145 15.06 36.40 -1.28
C GLN A 145 14.36 35.28 -0.49
N ALA A 146 14.24 35.42 0.82
CA ALA A 146 13.47 34.48 1.63
C ALA A 146 11.99 34.46 1.22
N MET A 147 11.44 33.25 1.11
CA MET A 147 10.00 33.05 0.94
C MET A 147 9.28 33.03 2.29
N GLU A 148 7.95 33.05 2.25
CA GLU A 148 7.12 32.97 3.45
C GLU A 148 7.44 31.74 4.29
N LYS A 149 7.47 31.91 5.60
CA LYS A 149 7.72 30.82 6.53
C LYS A 149 6.49 29.92 6.59
N VAL A 150 6.73 28.62 6.57
CA VAL A 150 5.70 27.62 6.82
C VAL A 150 5.35 27.65 8.31
N GLU A 151 4.09 27.92 8.64
CA GLU A 151 3.65 28.11 10.03
C GLU A 151 3.50 26.78 10.80
N ASN A 152 3.22 25.68 10.10
CA ASN A 152 2.90 24.39 10.70
C ASN A 152 4.07 23.39 10.75
N VAL A 153 5.33 23.84 10.58
CA VAL A 153 6.51 22.94 10.56
C VAL A 153 6.62 22.12 11.86
N ASP A 154 6.25 22.68 13.01
CA ASP A 154 6.23 21.97 14.29
C ASP A 154 5.24 20.80 14.31
N GLU A 155 4.03 21.02 13.80
CA GLU A 155 2.98 20.00 13.72
C GLU A 155 3.37 18.88 12.76
N VAL A 156 3.86 19.24 11.58
CA VAL A 156 4.26 18.25 10.56
C VAL A 156 5.49 17.46 11.02
N SER A 157 6.47 18.13 11.64
CA SER A 157 7.62 17.43 12.23
C SER A 157 7.17 16.42 13.28
N LYS A 158 6.14 16.74 14.06
CA LYS A 158 5.54 15.82 15.03
C LYS A 158 4.92 14.60 14.38
N HIS A 159 4.20 14.76 13.29
CA HIS A 159 3.66 13.62 12.55
C HIS A 159 4.76 12.71 11.99
N CYS A 160 5.86 13.27 11.47
CA CYS A 160 7.00 12.47 11.03
C CYS A 160 7.66 11.70 12.20
N MET A 161 7.76 12.30 13.39
CA MET A 161 8.27 11.63 14.59
C MET A 161 7.35 10.48 15.04
N GLU A 162 6.04 10.70 15.06
CA GLU A 162 5.06 9.68 15.43
C GLU A 162 5.04 8.53 14.43
N ALA A 163 5.17 8.82 13.14
CA ALA A 163 5.30 7.80 12.10
C ALA A 163 6.57 6.95 12.28
N TYR A 164 7.71 7.58 12.60
CA TYR A 164 8.96 6.89 12.92
C TYR A 164 8.82 5.97 14.13
N ASP A 165 8.26 6.45 15.25
CA ASP A 165 8.07 5.64 16.45
C ASP A 165 7.07 4.47 16.21
N SER A 166 6.04 4.71 15.39
CA SER A 166 5.09 3.69 14.95
C SER A 166 5.75 2.60 14.10
N LEU A 167 6.63 2.99 13.16
CA LEU A 167 7.38 2.04 12.34
C LEU A 167 8.30 1.17 13.19
N LEU A 168 9.02 1.76 14.16
CA LEU A 168 9.88 1.00 15.06
C LEU A 168 9.12 0.00 15.94
N THR A 169 7.90 0.37 16.34
CA THR A 169 7.05 -0.48 17.18
C THR A 169 6.42 -1.61 16.38
N THR A 170 5.95 -1.31 15.16
CA THR A 170 5.23 -2.27 14.31
C THR A 170 6.18 -3.24 13.60
N HIS A 171 7.37 -2.76 13.23
CA HIS A 171 8.33 -3.49 12.39
C HIS A 171 9.73 -3.54 13.03
N PRO A 172 9.87 -4.13 14.24
CA PRO A 172 11.12 -4.10 14.99
C PRO A 172 12.29 -4.81 14.28
N ALA A 173 11.99 -5.80 13.43
CA ALA A 173 12.99 -6.52 12.64
C ALA A 173 13.73 -5.61 11.64
N PHE A 174 13.06 -4.57 11.14
CA PHE A 174 13.60 -3.63 10.15
C PHE A 174 14.16 -2.34 10.77
N LYS A 175 14.31 -2.32 12.10
CA LYS A 175 14.82 -1.16 12.84
C LYS A 175 16.08 -0.52 12.24
N PRO A 176 17.15 -1.27 11.86
CA PRO A 176 18.35 -0.67 11.29
C PRO A 176 18.05 0.11 10.00
N LYS A 177 17.11 -0.38 9.18
CA LYS A 177 16.70 0.29 7.94
C LYS A 177 15.85 1.53 8.22
N ILE A 178 14.90 1.43 9.14
CA ILE A 178 14.07 2.57 9.56
C ILE A 178 14.94 3.69 10.16
N GLU A 179 15.96 3.35 10.95
CA GLU A 179 16.93 4.32 11.49
C GLU A 179 17.81 4.92 10.39
N GLN A 180 18.28 4.10 9.44
CA GLN A 180 19.05 4.54 8.27
C GLN A 180 18.25 5.54 7.40
N THR A 181 16.95 5.33 7.20
CA THR A 181 16.10 6.18 6.34
C THR A 181 15.50 7.38 7.07
N VAL A 182 14.50 7.11 7.89
CA VAL A 182 13.63 8.10 8.52
C VAL A 182 14.38 8.74 9.69
N GLY A 183 15.07 7.95 10.50
CA GLY A 183 15.85 8.46 11.62
C GLY A 183 16.94 9.44 11.18
N HIS A 184 17.69 9.09 10.14
CA HIS A 184 18.67 10.00 9.53
C HIS A 184 18.01 11.23 8.89
N GLY A 185 16.86 11.07 8.23
CA GLY A 185 16.07 12.20 7.71
C GLY A 185 15.67 13.18 8.81
N LEU A 186 15.15 12.70 9.93
CA LEU A 186 14.79 13.54 11.09
C LEU A 186 16.01 14.27 11.67
N ALA A 187 17.19 13.65 11.66
CA ALA A 187 18.43 14.30 12.06
C ALA A 187 18.81 15.47 11.13
N ILE A 188 18.66 15.28 9.82
CA ILE A 188 18.85 16.36 8.83
C ILE A 188 17.83 17.48 9.07
N LEU A 189 16.55 17.14 9.24
CA LEU A 189 15.51 18.15 9.52
C LEU A 189 15.84 18.95 10.78
N ARG A 190 16.36 18.30 11.82
CA ARG A 190 16.75 18.97 13.07
C ARG A 190 17.91 19.95 12.95
N SER A 191 18.75 19.79 11.93
CA SER A 191 19.77 20.79 11.60
C SER A 191 19.13 22.12 11.17
N LYS A 192 17.95 22.06 10.54
CA LYS A 192 17.20 23.21 10.00
C LYS A 192 16.14 23.75 10.95
N HIS A 193 15.43 22.88 11.67
CA HIS A 193 14.37 23.24 12.62
C HIS A 193 14.52 22.51 13.95
N LYS A 194 14.49 23.20 15.09
CA LYS A 194 14.81 22.57 16.38
C LYS A 194 13.60 21.86 16.99
N PHE A 195 13.69 20.54 17.11
CA PHE A 195 12.73 19.71 17.84
C PHE A 195 13.44 18.57 18.59
N ARG A 196 12.69 17.78 19.37
CA ARG A 196 13.18 16.63 20.14
C ARG A 196 12.34 15.40 19.84
N TRP A 197 12.99 14.26 19.63
CA TRP A 197 12.33 12.96 19.49
C TRP A 197 13.02 11.87 20.32
N SER A 198 12.35 10.73 20.46
CA SER A 198 12.69 9.60 21.31
C SER A 198 14.16 9.14 21.19
N THR A 199 14.64 8.96 19.96
CA THR A 199 15.96 8.39 19.64
C THR A 199 16.98 9.41 19.14
N MET A 200 16.74 10.73 19.34
CA MET A 200 17.59 11.79 18.78
C MET A 200 19.07 11.70 19.16
N HIS A 201 19.38 11.06 20.30
CA HIS A 201 20.74 10.87 20.82
C HIS A 201 21.56 9.84 20.01
N ARG A 202 20.91 9.05 19.15
CA ARG A 202 21.57 8.07 18.29
C ARG A 202 22.21 8.70 17.06
N PHE A 203 21.80 9.90 16.71
CA PHE A 203 22.26 10.63 15.54
C PHE A 203 23.17 11.77 16.01
N PHE A 204 24.46 11.65 15.68
CA PHE A 204 25.46 12.68 15.98
C PHE A 204 25.38 13.80 14.93
N TYR A 205 25.57 15.05 15.39
CA TYR A 205 25.60 16.27 14.57
C TYR A 205 27.04 16.66 14.29
#